data_AF-A0A7X5FSG1-F1
#
_entry.id   AF-A0A7X5FSG1-F1
#
_cell.length_a   1.000
_cell.length_b   1.000
_cell.length_c   1.000
_cell.angle_alpha   90.00
_cell.angle_beta   90.00
_cell.angle_gamma   90.00
#
_symmetry.space_group_name_H-M   'P 1'
#
loop_
_entity.id
_entity.type
_entity.pdbx_description
1 polymer ?
#
loop_
_entity_poly.entity_id
_entity_poly.type
_entity_poly.pdbx_seq_one_letter_code
_entity_poly.pdbx_strand_id
1 'polypeptide(L)'
;MRQCTLVFVFNQKKQILLAMKKRGFGEGKWNGAGGKVEDGETIIQAASRELAEETGISIAPEKLEARGVLHFHFSSKPEWNQDVNVFVSHGYTGSFEETEEMKPEWFDTDKIPFDTMWEDDIYWLPRVIEGEKVEFEFYFGDDGLIEEYAEVYGG
;
A
#
# COMPACT_ATOMS: atom_id res chain seq x y z
N MET A 1 -8.11 14.73 5.73
CA MET A 1 -7.66 13.99 4.55
C MET A 1 -8.49 12.73 4.41
N ARG A 2 -8.66 12.21 3.19
CA ARG A 2 -9.34 10.92 2.98
C ARG A 2 -8.53 9.81 3.65
N GLN A 3 -9.18 8.85 4.30
CA GLN A 3 -8.49 7.68 4.85
C GLN A 3 -8.46 6.56 3.81
N CYS A 4 -7.26 6.04 3.57
CA CYS A 4 -7.00 4.91 2.70
C CYS A 4 -6.14 3.88 3.45
N THR A 5 -6.07 2.68 2.90
CA THR A 5 -5.31 1.57 3.44
C THR A 5 -4.39 0.99 2.38
N LEU A 6 -3.30 0.37 2.82
CA LEU A 6 -2.39 -0.36 1.95
C LEU A 6 -1.83 -1.54 2.74
N VAL A 7 -1.95 -2.74 2.18
CA VAL A 7 -1.60 -4.00 2.84
C VAL A 7 -0.56 -4.76 2.03
N PHE A 8 0.52 -5.13 2.71
CA PHE A 8 1.54 -6.02 2.18
C PHE A 8 1.55 -7.35 2.92
N VAL A 9 1.63 -8.44 2.16
CA VAL A 9 1.69 -9.80 2.72
C VAL A 9 3.06 -10.36 2.48
N PHE A 10 3.69 -10.87 3.54
CA PHE A 10 4.97 -11.53 3.50
C PHE A 10 4.82 -13.04 3.68
N ASN A 11 5.59 -13.82 2.95
CA ASN A 11 5.67 -15.27 3.13
C ASN A 11 6.98 -15.71 3.81
N GLN A 12 7.08 -17.00 4.14
CA GLN A 12 8.25 -17.58 4.81
C GLN A 12 9.53 -17.58 3.97
N LYS A 13 9.44 -17.32 2.66
CA LYS A 13 10.57 -17.28 1.72
C LYS A 13 11.17 -15.88 1.56
N LYS A 14 10.80 -14.92 2.42
CA LYS A 14 11.18 -13.49 2.30
C LYS A 14 10.71 -12.90 0.97
N GLN A 15 9.45 -13.15 0.64
CA GLN A 15 8.80 -12.55 -0.50
C GLN A 15 7.62 -11.71 -0.04
N ILE A 16 7.33 -10.67 -0.80
CA ILE A 16 6.19 -9.77 -0.62
C ILE A 16 5.20 -10.01 -1.76
N LEU A 17 3.91 -10.00 -1.44
CA LEU A 17 2.84 -10.06 -2.42
C LEU A 17 2.56 -8.65 -2.92
N LEU A 18 2.71 -8.43 -4.23
CA LEU A 18 2.29 -7.21 -4.90
C LEU A 18 1.18 -7.55 -5.89
N ALA A 19 0.28 -6.60 -6.15
CA ALA A 19 -0.74 -6.68 -7.17
C ALA A 19 -0.53 -5.58 -8.21
N MET A 20 -0.32 -5.97 -9.46
CA MET A 20 -0.25 -5.03 -10.57
C MET A 20 -1.66 -4.68 -11.01
N LYS A 21 -1.95 -3.39 -11.05
CA LYS A 21 -3.24 -2.92 -11.54
C LYS A 21 -3.27 -2.94 -13.07
N LYS A 22 -4.29 -3.58 -13.64
CA LYS A 22 -4.44 -3.76 -15.10
C LYS A 22 -5.35 -2.72 -15.74
N ARG A 23 -6.12 -1.96 -14.94
CA ARG A 23 -7.06 -0.94 -15.42
C ARG A 23 -7.17 0.24 -14.45
N GLY A 24 -7.39 1.44 -14.98
CA GLY A 24 -7.76 2.61 -14.19
C GLY A 24 -6.57 3.34 -13.54
N PHE A 25 -6.81 4.05 -12.43
CA PHE A 25 -5.76 4.84 -11.78
C PHE A 25 -4.69 3.93 -11.17
N GLY A 26 -3.44 4.07 -11.64
CA GLY A 26 -2.32 3.21 -11.28
C GLY A 26 -2.11 2.02 -12.23
N GLU A 27 -2.78 1.99 -13.39
CA GLU A 27 -2.56 0.95 -14.41
C GLU A 27 -1.07 0.78 -14.76
N GLY A 28 -0.64 -0.48 -14.77
CA GLY A 28 0.75 -0.88 -15.01
C GLY A 28 1.66 -0.78 -13.79
N LYS A 29 1.20 -0.20 -12.68
CA LYS A 29 1.99 -0.13 -11.44
C LYS A 29 1.73 -1.31 -10.52
N TRP A 30 2.79 -1.80 -9.89
CA TRP A 30 2.72 -2.74 -8.76
C TRP A 30 2.52 -1.97 -7.46
N ASN A 31 1.69 -2.50 -6.56
CA ASN A 31 1.60 -2.01 -5.18
C ASN A 31 1.10 -3.14 -4.24
N GLY A 32 0.98 -2.85 -2.95
CA GLY A 32 0.15 -3.62 -2.03
C GLY A 32 -1.33 -3.49 -2.39
N ALA A 33 -2.16 -4.30 -1.73
CA ALA A 33 -3.61 -4.24 -1.91
C ALA A 33 -4.21 -3.22 -0.96
N GLY A 34 -5.16 -2.42 -1.41
CA GLY A 34 -5.72 -1.39 -0.55
C GLY A 34 -6.64 -0.40 -1.24
N GLY A 35 -7.43 0.28 -0.43
CA GLY A 35 -8.44 1.19 -0.91
C GLY A 35 -8.96 2.11 0.18
N LYS A 36 -10.11 2.71 -0.08
CA LYS A 36 -10.68 3.75 0.78
C LYS A 36 -11.36 3.12 1.99
N VAL A 37 -11.28 3.79 3.12
CA VAL A 37 -12.09 3.45 4.29
C VAL A 37 -13.52 3.94 4.05
N GLU A 38 -14.49 3.05 4.17
CA GLU A 38 -15.93 3.34 4.01
C GLU A 38 -16.60 3.74 5.33
N ASP A 39 -17.82 4.29 5.23
CA ASP A 39 -18.59 4.70 6.41
C ASP A 39 -19.04 3.46 7.22
N GLY A 40 -18.71 3.46 8.51
CA GLY A 40 -19.15 2.41 9.45
C GLY A 40 -18.16 1.27 9.66
N GLU A 41 -16.99 1.30 9.00
CA GLU A 41 -15.88 0.39 9.28
C GLU A 41 -14.69 1.12 9.94
N THR A 42 -13.86 0.34 10.63
CA THR A 42 -12.55 0.80 11.11
C THR A 42 -11.50 0.69 10.00
N ILE A 43 -10.42 1.47 10.10
CA ILE A 43 -9.31 1.44 9.12
C ILE A 43 -8.78 0.00 8.92
N ILE A 44 -8.63 -0.76 10.00
CA ILE A 44 -8.11 -2.14 9.92
C ILE A 44 -9.12 -3.13 9.32
N GLN A 45 -10.43 -2.86 9.47
CA GLN A 45 -11.47 -3.62 8.78
C GLN A 45 -11.46 -3.33 7.28
N ALA A 46 -11.32 -2.05 6.89
CA ALA A 46 -11.17 -1.64 5.50
C ALA A 46 -9.96 -2.33 4.85
N ALA A 47 -8.81 -2.33 5.53
CA ALA A 47 -7.58 -2.98 5.05
C ALA A 47 -7.79 -4.49 4.78
N SER A 48 -8.48 -5.19 5.69
CA SER A 48 -8.81 -6.60 5.52
C SER A 48 -9.79 -6.85 4.36
N ARG A 49 -10.81 -5.99 4.21
CA ARG A 49 -11.80 -6.05 3.12
C ARG A 49 -11.15 -5.82 1.75
N GLU A 50 -10.44 -4.71 1.59
CA GLU A 50 -9.77 -4.32 0.33
C GLU A 50 -8.77 -5.38 -0.12
N LEU A 51 -7.96 -5.93 0.80
CA LEU A 51 -7.07 -7.05 0.49
C LEU A 51 -7.84 -8.23 -0.10
N ALA A 52 -8.96 -8.61 0.51
CA ALA A 52 -9.76 -9.74 0.04
C ALA A 52 -10.41 -9.47 -1.33
N GLU A 53 -10.88 -8.25 -1.57
CA GLU A 53 -11.50 -7.85 -2.84
C GLU A 53 -10.48 -7.83 -3.99
N GLU A 54 -9.28 -7.27 -3.77
CA GLU A 54 -8.30 -7.08 -4.84
C GLU A 54 -7.45 -8.33 -5.12
N THR A 55 -7.27 -9.21 -4.14
CA THR A 55 -6.36 -10.36 -4.26
C THR A 55 -7.02 -11.72 -4.03
N GLY A 56 -8.24 -11.76 -3.49
CA GLY A 56 -8.92 -13.02 -3.15
C GLY A 56 -8.41 -13.72 -1.88
N ILE A 57 -7.36 -13.20 -1.22
CA ILE A 57 -6.85 -13.77 0.04
C ILE A 57 -7.42 -13.05 1.25
N SER A 58 -7.63 -13.81 2.33
CA SER A 58 -8.23 -13.27 3.56
C SER A 58 -7.26 -13.28 4.72
N ILE A 59 -7.24 -12.15 5.43
CA ILE A 59 -6.49 -11.92 6.67
C ILE A 59 -7.46 -11.29 7.67
N ALA A 60 -7.56 -11.87 8.86
CA ALA A 60 -8.41 -11.30 9.91
C ALA A 60 -7.81 -9.96 10.39
N PRO A 61 -8.62 -8.92 10.64
CA PRO A 61 -8.12 -7.59 11.00
C PRO A 61 -7.10 -7.61 12.15
N GLU A 62 -7.30 -8.43 13.18
CA GLU A 62 -6.41 -8.56 14.34
C GLU A 62 -5.01 -9.13 14.02
N LYS A 63 -4.82 -9.67 12.81
CA LYS A 63 -3.52 -10.16 12.32
C LYS A 63 -2.78 -9.15 11.45
N LEU A 64 -3.40 -8.01 11.15
CA LEU A 64 -2.75 -6.91 10.43
C LEU A 64 -1.94 -6.07 11.41
N GLU A 65 -0.67 -5.89 11.10
CA GLU A 65 0.26 -5.08 11.89
C GLU A 65 0.42 -3.71 11.25
N ALA A 66 0.06 -2.64 11.96
CA ALA A 66 0.27 -1.28 11.48
C ALA A 66 1.77 -0.95 11.40
N ARG A 67 2.23 -0.52 10.23
CA ARG A 67 3.62 -0.17 9.93
C ARG A 67 3.83 1.30 9.57
N GLY A 68 2.78 2.07 9.40
CA GLY A 68 2.96 3.50 9.17
C GLY A 68 1.76 4.22 8.63
N VAL A 69 1.94 5.52 8.44
CA VAL A 69 1.01 6.39 7.74
C VAL A 69 1.78 7.21 6.73
N LEU A 70 1.28 7.28 5.51
CA LEU A 70 1.82 8.12 4.44
C LEU A 70 0.82 9.24 4.17
N HIS A 71 1.25 10.48 4.33
CA HIS A 71 0.45 11.67 4.10
C HIS A 71 0.73 12.19 2.70
N PHE A 72 -0.26 12.06 1.81
CA PHE A 72 -0.15 12.51 0.42
C PHE A 72 -0.90 13.82 0.23
N HIS A 73 -0.17 14.84 -0.20
CA HIS A 73 -0.67 16.19 -0.49
C HIS A 73 -0.55 16.46 -1.99
N PHE A 74 -1.64 16.86 -2.64
CA PHE A 74 -1.69 17.20 -4.06
C PHE A 74 -2.02 18.68 -4.20
N SER A 75 -1.01 19.51 -4.48
CA SER A 75 -1.10 20.97 -4.41
C SER A 75 -2.21 21.56 -5.29
N SER A 76 -2.39 21.05 -6.50
CA SER A 76 -3.44 21.51 -7.44
C SER A 76 -4.76 20.75 -7.32
N LYS A 77 -4.84 19.68 -6.53
CA LYS A 77 -6.08 18.93 -6.26
C LYS A 77 -6.20 18.53 -4.78
N PRO A 78 -6.41 19.50 -3.87
CA PRO A 78 -6.48 19.23 -2.43
C PRO A 78 -7.53 18.18 -2.03
N GLU A 79 -8.56 17.97 -2.86
CA GLU A 79 -9.59 16.93 -2.66
C GLU A 79 -9.07 15.49 -2.88
N TRP A 80 -7.85 15.33 -3.42
CA TRP A 80 -7.15 14.05 -3.52
C TRP A 80 -6.26 13.77 -2.30
N ASN A 81 -6.07 14.74 -1.40
CA ASN A 81 -5.24 14.56 -0.23
C ASN A 81 -5.74 13.39 0.63
N GLN A 82 -4.82 12.51 1.01
CA GLN A 82 -5.15 11.25 1.65
C GLN A 82 -4.07 10.80 2.63
N ASP A 83 -4.51 10.14 3.69
CA ASP A 83 -3.65 9.41 4.62
C ASP A 83 -3.76 7.92 4.26
N VAL A 84 -2.65 7.32 3.86
CA VAL A 84 -2.57 5.90 3.55
C VAL A 84 -1.99 5.16 4.73
N ASN A 85 -2.81 4.35 5.38
CA ASN A 85 -2.44 3.55 6.54
C ASN A 85 -1.82 2.23 6.05
N VAL A 86 -0.54 2.04 6.32
CA VAL A 86 0.23 0.88 5.85
C VAL A 86 0.15 -0.24 6.89
N PHE A 87 -0.27 -1.42 6.43
CA PHE A 87 -0.33 -2.64 7.22
C PHE A 87 0.49 -3.75 6.58
N VAL A 88 0.96 -4.67 7.42
CA VAL A 88 1.62 -5.89 6.97
C VAL A 88 1.03 -7.12 7.64
N SER A 89 1.23 -8.28 7.02
CA SER A 89 0.98 -9.58 7.62
C SER A 89 2.00 -10.61 7.16
N HIS A 90 2.29 -11.60 8.01
CA HIS A 90 3.19 -12.71 7.72
C HIS A 90 2.44 -14.02 7.39
N GLY A 91 1.14 -13.92 7.09
CA GLY A 91 0.34 -15.07 6.70
C GLY A 91 -1.03 -14.66 6.16
N TYR A 92 -1.63 -15.58 5.41
CA TYR A 92 -2.95 -15.40 4.83
C TYR A 92 -3.66 -16.74 4.68
N THR A 93 -4.95 -16.68 4.36
CA THR A 93 -5.76 -17.84 3.97
C THR A 93 -6.33 -17.64 2.58
N GLY A 94 -6.66 -18.74 1.90
CA GLY A 94 -7.14 -18.69 0.52
C GLY A 94 -6.01 -18.79 -0.51
N SER A 95 -6.34 -18.46 -1.75
CA SER A 95 -5.42 -18.42 -2.89
C SER A 95 -5.75 -17.19 -3.72
N PHE A 96 -4.73 -16.53 -4.23
CA PHE A 96 -4.91 -15.44 -5.18
C PHE A 96 -4.80 -15.98 -6.61
N GLU A 97 -5.51 -15.35 -7.52
CA GLU A 97 -5.43 -15.59 -8.96
C GLU A 97 -5.44 -14.26 -9.71
N GLU A 98 -4.89 -14.25 -10.92
CA GLU A 98 -4.96 -13.08 -11.79
C GLU A 98 -6.39 -12.88 -12.29
N THR A 99 -6.87 -11.64 -12.19
CA THR A 99 -8.18 -11.23 -12.69
C THR A 99 -8.03 -10.31 -13.90
N GLU A 100 -9.14 -9.82 -14.44
CA GLU A 100 -9.09 -8.75 -15.44
C GLU A 100 -8.56 -7.42 -14.88
N GLU A 101 -8.65 -7.23 -13.56
CA GLU A 101 -8.36 -5.96 -12.88
C GLU A 101 -7.00 -5.94 -12.20
N MET A 102 -6.56 -7.07 -11.64
CA MET A 102 -5.33 -7.17 -10.86
C MET A 102 -4.56 -8.44 -11.20
N LYS A 103 -3.22 -8.31 -11.22
CA LYS A 103 -2.29 -9.44 -11.32
C LYS A 103 -1.46 -9.54 -10.02
N PRO A 104 -1.81 -10.45 -9.10
CA PRO A 104 -1.01 -10.70 -7.90
C PRO A 104 0.23 -11.55 -8.22
N GLU A 105 1.39 -11.18 -7.67
CA GLU A 105 2.65 -11.89 -7.87
C GLU A 105 3.58 -11.75 -6.64
N TRP A 106 4.35 -12.80 -6.36
CA TRP A 106 5.36 -12.79 -5.31
C TRP A 106 6.67 -12.21 -5.84
N PHE A 107 7.22 -11.24 -5.12
CA PHE A 107 8.55 -10.68 -5.37
C PHE A 107 9.48 -10.96 -4.21
N ASP A 108 10.74 -11.32 -4.50
CA ASP A 108 11.76 -11.37 -3.46
C ASP A 108 11.95 -9.97 -2.87
N THR A 109 12.06 -9.86 -1.54
CA THR A 109 12.16 -8.55 -0.87
C THR A 109 13.41 -7.74 -1.25
N ASP A 110 14.42 -8.38 -1.86
CA ASP A 110 15.63 -7.76 -2.40
C ASP A 110 15.55 -7.44 -3.91
N LYS A 111 14.42 -7.76 -4.57
CA LYS A 111 14.18 -7.55 -6.01
C LYS A 111 12.82 -6.92 -6.27
N ILE A 112 12.47 -5.94 -5.45
CA ILE A 112 11.24 -5.16 -5.63
C ILE A 112 11.36 -4.31 -6.90
N PRO A 113 10.36 -4.34 -7.79
CA PRO A 113 10.40 -3.66 -9.09
C PRO A 113 10.03 -2.17 -8.96
N PHE A 114 10.80 -1.41 -8.16
CA PHE A 114 10.50 -0.01 -7.84
C PHE A 114 10.34 0.90 -9.08
N ASP A 115 10.98 0.55 -10.19
CA ASP A 115 10.87 1.24 -11.48
C ASP A 115 9.46 1.15 -12.11
N THR A 116 8.64 0.21 -11.64
CA THR A 116 7.25 0.01 -12.05
C THR A 116 6.27 0.14 -10.88
N MET A 117 6.68 0.82 -9.80
CA MET A 117 5.86 1.11 -8.63
C MET A 117 5.50 2.61 -8.57
N TRP A 118 4.92 3.07 -7.46
CA TRP A 118 4.79 4.51 -7.24
C TRP A 118 6.15 5.11 -6.90
N GLU A 119 6.35 6.38 -7.27
CA GLU A 119 7.65 7.05 -7.09
C GLU A 119 8.02 7.14 -5.60
N ASP A 120 7.03 7.24 -4.72
CA ASP A 120 7.23 7.35 -3.28
C ASP A 120 7.64 6.01 -2.63
N ASP A 121 7.28 4.87 -3.23
CA ASP A 121 7.44 3.54 -2.64
C ASP A 121 8.92 3.25 -2.29
N ILE A 122 9.87 3.78 -3.07
CA ILE A 122 11.32 3.57 -2.83
C ILE A 122 11.82 4.20 -1.53
N TYR A 123 11.15 5.22 -0.99
CA TYR A 123 11.62 5.94 0.20
C TYR A 123 11.21 5.24 1.50
N TRP A 124 10.06 4.56 1.52
CA TRP A 124 9.47 4.04 2.76
C TRP A 124 9.32 2.51 2.77
N LEU A 125 9.06 1.87 1.62
CA LEU A 125 8.80 0.43 1.57
C LEU A 125 10.00 -0.43 2.00
N PRO A 126 11.27 -0.12 1.64
CA PRO A 126 12.42 -0.88 2.13
C PRO A 126 12.47 -0.98 3.66
N ARG A 127 12.11 0.10 4.37
CA ARG A 127 12.10 0.14 5.83
C ARG A 127 10.95 -0.68 6.42
N VAL A 128 9.77 -0.62 5.78
CA VAL A 128 8.64 -1.49 6.14
C VAL A 128 8.99 -2.97 5.95
N ILE A 129 9.70 -3.31 4.87
CA ILE A 129 10.21 -4.67 4.59
C ILE A 129 11.19 -5.11 5.70
N GLU A 130 12.03 -4.22 6.19
CA GLU A 130 12.96 -4.46 7.31
C GLU A 130 12.24 -4.52 8.68
N GLY A 131 10.94 -4.26 8.72
CA GLY A 131 10.13 -4.33 9.93
C GLY A 131 10.15 -3.04 10.75
N GLU A 132 10.52 -1.91 10.18
CA GLU A 132 10.39 -0.61 10.81
C GLU A 132 8.95 -0.10 10.79
N LYS A 133 8.71 0.94 11.58
CA LYS A 133 7.52 1.79 11.44
C LYS A 133 7.95 3.09 10.78
N VAL A 134 7.16 3.56 9.83
CA VAL A 134 7.46 4.75 9.03
C VAL A 134 6.31 5.75 9.09
N GLU A 135 6.63 7.03 9.00
CA GLU A 135 5.64 8.09 8.81
C GLU A 135 6.27 9.12 7.88
N PHE A 136 5.60 9.43 6.79
CA PHE A 136 6.14 10.30 5.74
C PHE A 136 5.07 11.25 5.23
N GLU A 137 5.49 12.45 4.88
CA GLU A 137 4.71 13.38 4.06
C GLU A 137 5.31 13.44 2.66
N PHE A 138 4.46 13.39 1.64
CA PHE A 138 4.83 13.64 0.25
C PHE A 138 3.92 14.72 -0.34
N TYR A 139 4.55 15.67 -1.03
CA TYR A 139 3.91 16.78 -1.71
C TYR A 139 4.09 16.61 -3.21
N PHE A 140 2.96 16.42 -3.89
CA PHE A 140 2.91 16.21 -5.33
C PHE A 140 2.56 17.51 -6.07
N GLY A 141 3.32 17.77 -7.13
CA GLY A 141 3.10 18.88 -8.06
C GLY A 141 1.98 18.61 -9.06
N ASP A 142 1.76 19.58 -9.96
CA ASP A 142 0.70 19.55 -10.98
C ASP A 142 0.91 18.44 -12.03
N ASP A 143 2.15 18.01 -12.23
CA ASP A 143 2.53 16.91 -13.11
C ASP A 143 2.37 15.52 -12.46
N GLY A 144 2.00 15.49 -11.18
CA GLY A 144 1.83 14.26 -10.41
C GLY A 144 3.16 13.64 -9.95
N LEU A 145 4.27 14.38 -10.04
CA LEU A 145 5.57 13.99 -9.50
C LEU A 145 5.76 14.54 -8.08
N ILE A 146 6.67 13.91 -7.33
CA ILE A 146 7.02 14.36 -5.98
C ILE A 146 7.88 15.62 -6.07
N GLU A 147 7.41 16.73 -5.51
CA GLU A 147 8.17 17.98 -5.39
C GLU A 147 8.97 18.03 -4.07
N GLU A 148 8.37 17.54 -2.99
CA GLU A 148 8.95 17.51 -1.65
C GLU A 148 8.49 16.27 -0.89
N TYR A 149 9.36 15.71 -0.06
CA TYR A 149 9.00 14.68 0.90
C TYR A 149 9.80 14.84 2.19
N ALA A 150 9.20 14.43 3.31
CA ALA A 150 9.82 14.46 4.62
C ALA A 150 9.43 13.23 5.42
N GLU A 151 10.41 12.66 6.13
CA GLU A 151 10.10 11.72 7.21
C GLU A 151 9.55 12.51 8.40
N VAL A 152 8.40 12.09 8.91
CA VAL A 152 7.86 12.62 10.15
C VAL A 152 8.61 11.94 11.29
N TYR A 153 9.66 12.60 11.78
CA TYR A 153 10.36 12.14 12.98
C TYR A 153 9.42 12.23 14.17
N GLY A 154 8.83 11.10 14.56
CA GLY A 154 8.23 10.93 15.88
C GLY A 154 9.28 11.14 16.96
N GLY A 155 9.10 12.15 17.80
CA GLY A 155 9.95 12.44 18.96
C GLY A 155 9.89 11.41 20.07
#